data_AF-A0A8U0M4I8-F1
#
_entry.id   AF-A0A8U0M4I8-F1
#
_cell.length_a   1.000
_cell.length_b   1.000
_cell.length_c   1.000
_cell.angle_alpha   90.00
_cell.angle_beta   90.00
_cell.angle_gamma   90.00
#
_symmetry.space_group_name_H-M   'P 1'
#
loop_
_entity.id
_entity.type
_entity.pdbx_description
1 polymer ?
#
loop_
_entity_poly.entity_id
_entity_poly.type
_entity_poly.pdbx_seq_one_letter_code
_entity_poly.pdbx_strand_id
1 'polypeptide(L)'
;MAVCDVKKNSLSQYIAASTFTHCFDGWNYVARGVESLINGDIGSCIHFLYYSELRAVMSIMACEGIGVFGKRHFYFNNSEDANFINGTTHVAAKELIESWSTLDKKQTFFNVIKLNGHTLENIAVAAGVSANSAYRSTILRDWLSKWSVDLKLSEDQTLRNEMSYRPHFSQEKVDSTDLLNKLVTIWQSLEPSTVANFSELDRHLVRITLEVMYSMRTGKTPVGPKYIKFVKDVLQEIGEGKNKVLVKFLVREIIPDDHFILTEAHKASLDNRIILNDPVPMLCRSILLLRLASGSVNSIFSKCYINSNDLRFWWNSISLKQGIINDLDPDMETNDLYSDIRDSIDSIEDKVEMGNSVKKNLDTISSEINIIKQFQRTCFWGIGL
;
A
#
# COMPACT_ATOMS: atom_id res chain seq x y z
N MET A 1 -40.31 -12.84 -17.80
CA MET A 1 -40.02 -11.39 -17.84
C MET A 1 -40.49 -10.84 -16.49
N ALA A 2 -39.63 -10.11 -15.75
CA ALA A 2 -39.78 -9.65 -14.34
C ALA A 2 -38.96 -10.38 -13.25
N VAL A 3 -37.67 -10.66 -13.48
CA VAL A 3 -36.69 -11.00 -12.40
C VAL A 3 -35.35 -10.26 -12.56
N CYS A 4 -35.19 -9.33 -13.51
CA CYS A 4 -33.86 -8.83 -13.90
C CYS A 4 -33.40 -7.50 -13.28
N ASP A 5 -34.26 -6.59 -12.85
CA ASP A 5 -33.78 -5.26 -12.42
C ASP A 5 -33.18 -5.25 -11.01
N VAL A 6 -33.60 -6.15 -10.13
CA VAL A 6 -33.05 -6.29 -8.76
C VAL A 6 -31.70 -7.04 -8.74
N LYS A 7 -31.27 -7.68 -9.84
CA LYS A 7 -30.03 -8.50 -9.87
C LYS A 7 -28.79 -7.77 -10.39
N LYS A 8 -28.93 -6.81 -11.31
CA LYS A 8 -27.80 -6.04 -11.88
C LYS A 8 -27.35 -4.90 -10.97
N ASN A 9 -28.32 -4.16 -10.41
CA ASN A 9 -28.05 -3.04 -9.51
C ASN A 9 -27.44 -3.51 -8.18
N SER A 10 -27.93 -4.63 -7.63
CA SER A 10 -27.35 -5.20 -6.40
C SER A 10 -25.90 -5.65 -6.59
N LEU A 11 -25.55 -6.19 -7.76
CA LEU A 11 -24.18 -6.63 -8.04
C LEU A 11 -23.21 -5.45 -8.20
N SER A 12 -23.60 -4.41 -8.95
CA SER A 12 -22.78 -3.20 -9.09
C SER A 12 -22.61 -2.48 -7.75
N GLN A 13 -23.68 -2.35 -6.96
CA GLN A 13 -23.63 -1.81 -5.60
C GLN A 13 -22.71 -2.62 -4.70
N TYR A 14 -22.77 -3.95 -4.77
CA TYR A 14 -21.86 -4.82 -4.01
C TYR A 14 -20.40 -4.59 -4.40
N ILE A 15 -20.09 -4.54 -5.70
CA ILE A 15 -18.72 -4.33 -6.18
C ILE A 15 -18.22 -2.94 -5.75
N ALA A 16 -19.05 -1.90 -5.90
CA ALA A 16 -18.72 -0.55 -5.44
C ALA A 16 -18.45 -0.52 -3.93
N ALA A 17 -19.31 -1.14 -3.11
CA ALA A 17 -19.11 -1.23 -1.67
C ALA A 17 -17.90 -2.12 -1.28
N SER A 18 -17.55 -3.09 -2.12
CA SER A 18 -16.41 -3.97 -1.88
C SER A 18 -15.05 -3.27 -2.00
N THR A 19 -14.98 -2.11 -2.67
CA THR A 19 -13.74 -1.34 -2.86
C THR A 19 -13.06 -1.04 -1.52
N PHE A 20 -13.68 -0.21 -0.68
CA PHE A 20 -13.10 0.22 0.58
C PHE A 20 -13.09 -0.88 1.64
N THR A 21 -14.04 -1.83 1.61
CA THR A 21 -14.07 -2.94 2.56
C THR A 21 -12.93 -3.92 2.31
N HIS A 22 -12.60 -4.24 1.05
CA HIS A 22 -11.39 -5.00 0.74
C HIS A 22 -10.12 -4.21 1.09
N CYS A 23 -10.09 -2.91 0.84
CA CYS A 23 -8.95 -2.07 1.23
C CYS A 23 -8.72 -2.11 2.75
N PHE A 24 -9.77 -1.96 3.55
CA PHE A 24 -9.73 -2.02 5.00
C PHE A 24 -9.31 -3.42 5.51
N ASP A 25 -9.90 -4.48 4.96
CA ASP A 25 -9.50 -5.86 5.28
C ASP A 25 -8.01 -6.08 5.04
N GLY A 26 -7.47 -5.54 3.95
CA GLY A 26 -6.05 -5.65 3.63
C GLY A 26 -5.15 -5.00 4.68
N TRP A 27 -5.44 -3.76 5.08
CA TRP A 27 -4.71 -3.11 6.17
C TRP A 27 -4.87 -3.81 7.52
N ASN A 28 -6.05 -4.37 7.80
CA ASN A 28 -6.28 -5.19 8.98
C ASN A 28 -5.45 -6.48 8.95
N TYR A 29 -5.29 -7.12 7.79
CA TYR A 29 -4.37 -8.24 7.64
C TYR A 29 -2.91 -7.84 7.83
N VAL A 30 -2.47 -6.65 7.39
CA VAL A 30 -1.14 -6.13 7.73
C VAL A 30 -0.98 -6.02 9.24
N ALA A 31 -1.95 -5.45 9.94
CA ALA A 31 -1.90 -5.31 11.40
C ALA A 31 -1.76 -6.65 12.11
N ARG A 32 -2.52 -7.66 11.68
CA ARG A 32 -2.40 -9.04 12.20
C ARG A 32 -1.08 -9.69 11.83
N GLY A 33 -0.57 -9.45 10.62
CA GLY A 33 0.74 -9.92 10.20
C GLY A 33 1.87 -9.36 11.07
N VAL A 34 1.83 -8.05 11.35
CA VAL A 34 2.78 -7.37 12.24
C VAL A 34 2.66 -7.90 13.67
N GLU A 35 1.44 -8.08 14.18
CA GLU A 35 1.22 -8.71 15.49
C GLU A 35 1.82 -10.11 15.56
N SER A 36 1.61 -10.95 14.54
CA SER A 36 2.24 -12.27 14.46
C SER A 36 3.78 -12.18 14.40
N LEU A 37 4.32 -11.23 13.63
CA LEU A 37 5.76 -11.01 13.50
C LEU A 37 6.42 -10.61 14.82
N ILE A 38 5.80 -9.68 15.56
CA ILE A 38 6.28 -9.25 16.90
C ILE A 38 6.30 -10.44 17.87
N ASN A 39 5.35 -11.36 17.75
CA ASN A 39 5.26 -12.56 18.57
C ASN A 39 6.15 -13.72 18.07
N GLY A 40 6.92 -13.53 16.99
CA GLY A 40 7.76 -14.57 16.39
C GLY A 40 7.00 -15.65 15.63
N ASP A 41 5.71 -15.47 15.37
CA ASP A 41 4.89 -16.37 14.56
C ASP A 41 4.99 -15.99 13.07
N ILE A 42 6.11 -16.39 12.46
CA ILE A 42 6.41 -16.13 11.06
C ILE A 42 5.38 -16.80 10.14
N GLY A 43 4.87 -17.96 10.55
CA GLY A 43 3.80 -18.72 9.89
C GLY A 43 2.56 -17.90 9.62
N SER A 44 1.96 -17.42 10.70
CA SER A 44 0.77 -16.57 10.65
C SER A 44 1.06 -15.22 10.02
N CYS A 45 2.25 -14.65 10.23
CA CYS A 45 2.67 -13.40 9.59
C CYS A 45 2.56 -13.50 8.06
N ILE A 46 3.22 -14.48 7.45
CA ILE A 46 3.18 -14.71 6.00
C ILE A 46 1.75 -14.97 5.52
N HIS A 47 0.98 -15.77 6.26
CA HIS A 47 -0.42 -16.02 5.93
C HIS A 47 -1.23 -14.72 5.85
N PHE A 48 -1.14 -13.86 6.87
CA PHE A 48 -1.88 -12.60 6.88
C PHE A 48 -1.39 -11.64 5.79
N LEU A 49 -0.09 -11.50 5.60
CA LEU A 49 0.46 -10.63 4.55
C LEU A 49 0.03 -11.09 3.15
N TYR A 50 -0.07 -12.41 2.92
CA TYR A 50 -0.57 -12.95 1.65
C TYR A 50 -2.02 -12.50 1.39
N TYR A 51 -2.87 -12.59 2.42
CA TYR A 51 -4.25 -12.14 2.30
C TYR A 51 -4.37 -10.61 2.21
N SER A 52 -3.43 -9.87 2.79
CA SER A 52 -3.32 -8.43 2.60
C SER A 52 -3.10 -8.08 1.11
N GLU A 53 -2.12 -8.69 0.43
CA GLU A 53 -1.90 -8.47 -1.00
C GLU A 53 -3.13 -8.85 -1.84
N LEU A 54 -3.74 -9.99 -1.54
CA LEU A 54 -4.95 -10.45 -2.23
C LEU A 54 -6.07 -9.42 -2.08
N ARG A 55 -6.29 -8.90 -0.87
CA ARG A 55 -7.31 -7.89 -0.60
C ARG A 55 -7.00 -6.55 -1.27
N ALA A 56 -5.73 -6.14 -1.31
CA ALA A 56 -5.31 -4.96 -2.05
C ALA A 56 -5.65 -5.08 -3.54
N VAL A 57 -5.32 -6.21 -4.17
CA VAL A 57 -5.64 -6.47 -5.58
C VAL A 57 -7.14 -6.50 -5.81
N MET A 58 -7.91 -7.17 -4.96
CA MET A 58 -9.37 -7.20 -5.07
C MET A 58 -9.99 -5.79 -4.94
N SER A 59 -9.46 -4.94 -4.06
CA SER A 59 -9.87 -3.54 -3.93
C SER A 59 -9.59 -2.75 -5.21
N ILE A 60 -8.38 -2.89 -5.77
CA ILE A 60 -8.00 -2.24 -7.04
C ILE A 60 -8.92 -2.68 -8.18
N MET A 61 -9.17 -3.99 -8.32
CA MET A 61 -10.04 -4.54 -9.36
C MET A 61 -11.48 -4.06 -9.18
N ALA A 62 -11.99 -4.00 -7.94
CA ALA A 62 -13.33 -3.48 -7.66
C ALA A 62 -13.45 -1.99 -8.04
N CYS A 63 -12.39 -1.21 -7.86
CA CYS A 63 -12.34 0.19 -8.30
C CYS A 63 -12.46 0.33 -9.83
N GLU A 64 -12.04 -0.71 -10.56
CA GLU A 64 -12.13 -0.80 -12.02
C GLU A 64 -13.42 -1.50 -12.47
N GLY A 65 -14.37 -1.74 -11.56
CA GLY A 65 -15.66 -2.36 -11.85
C GLY A 65 -15.64 -3.90 -11.95
N ILE A 66 -14.58 -4.54 -11.44
CA ILE A 66 -14.38 -5.99 -11.47
C ILE A 66 -14.51 -6.56 -10.05
N GLY A 67 -15.56 -7.35 -9.82
CA GLY A 67 -15.79 -8.08 -8.57
C GLY A 67 -15.15 -9.46 -8.58
N VAL A 68 -14.23 -9.72 -7.64
CA VAL A 68 -13.59 -11.03 -7.45
C VAL A 68 -14.33 -11.79 -6.35
N PHE A 69 -14.92 -12.94 -6.66
CA PHE A 69 -15.63 -13.79 -5.70
C PHE A 69 -14.98 -15.18 -5.58
N GLY A 70 -15.64 -16.15 -4.93
CA GLY A 70 -15.03 -17.46 -4.66
C GLY A 70 -14.75 -18.32 -5.91
N LYS A 71 -15.69 -18.34 -6.87
CA LYS A 71 -15.59 -19.17 -8.10
C LYS A 71 -15.99 -18.48 -9.41
N ARG A 72 -16.74 -17.38 -9.30
CA ARG A 72 -17.36 -16.65 -10.41
C ARG A 72 -17.11 -15.18 -10.20
N HIS A 73 -16.26 -14.58 -11.03
CA HIS A 73 -15.85 -13.18 -10.93
C HIS A 73 -16.65 -12.38 -11.96
N PHE A 74 -17.13 -11.21 -11.59
CA PHE A 74 -18.00 -10.40 -12.42
C PHE A 74 -17.32 -9.12 -12.84
N TYR A 75 -17.63 -8.62 -14.04
CA TYR A 75 -17.21 -7.31 -14.51
C TYR A 75 -18.30 -6.67 -15.36
N PHE A 76 -18.28 -5.34 -15.44
CA PHE A 76 -19.17 -4.58 -16.32
C PHE A 76 -18.41 -4.14 -17.57
N ASN A 77 -19.00 -4.38 -18.75
CA ASN A 77 -18.43 -3.90 -20.01
C ASN A 77 -18.86 -2.44 -20.28
N ASN A 78 -18.40 -1.84 -21.39
CA ASN A 78 -18.77 -0.46 -21.75
C ASN A 78 -20.27 -0.26 -22.01
N SER A 79 -21.03 -1.34 -22.26
CA SER A 79 -22.50 -1.32 -22.39
C SER A 79 -23.20 -1.50 -21.03
N GLU A 80 -22.43 -1.46 -19.94
CA GLU A 80 -22.85 -1.75 -18.57
C GLU A 80 -23.37 -3.18 -18.38
N ASP A 81 -23.14 -4.12 -19.29
CA ASP A 81 -23.60 -5.50 -19.12
C ASP A 81 -22.70 -6.26 -18.13
N ALA A 82 -23.33 -6.97 -17.21
CA ALA A 82 -22.64 -7.84 -16.26
C ALA A 82 -22.18 -9.13 -16.97
N ASN A 83 -20.87 -9.30 -17.04
CA ASN A 83 -20.22 -10.50 -17.58
C ASN A 83 -19.49 -11.23 -16.45
N PHE A 84 -19.11 -12.49 -16.68
CA PHE A 84 -18.36 -13.24 -15.68
C PHE A 84 -17.25 -14.11 -16.27
N ILE A 85 -16.25 -14.39 -15.44
CA ILE A 85 -15.19 -15.36 -15.67
C ILE A 85 -15.17 -16.36 -14.50
N ASN A 86 -14.81 -17.61 -14.77
CA ASN A 86 -14.67 -18.64 -13.75
C ASN A 86 -13.21 -18.77 -13.32
N GLY A 87 -12.97 -19.09 -12.05
CA GLY A 87 -11.63 -19.28 -11.50
C GLY A 87 -11.68 -19.37 -9.99
N THR A 88 -10.60 -19.79 -9.33
CA THR A 88 -10.52 -19.60 -7.87
C THR A 88 -10.13 -18.16 -7.57
N THR A 89 -10.50 -17.63 -6.40
CA THR A 89 -10.17 -16.26 -5.98
C THR A 89 -8.71 -15.88 -6.22
N HIS A 90 -7.77 -16.74 -5.83
CA HIS A 90 -6.33 -16.47 -5.91
C HIS A 90 -5.82 -16.42 -7.35
N VAL A 91 -6.24 -17.40 -8.17
CA VAL A 91 -5.88 -17.46 -9.59
C VAL A 91 -6.45 -16.24 -10.31
N ALA A 92 -7.73 -15.94 -10.10
CA ALA A 92 -8.37 -14.80 -10.74
C ALA A 92 -7.72 -13.46 -10.34
N ALA A 93 -7.42 -13.25 -9.06
CA ALA A 93 -6.77 -12.01 -8.63
C ALA A 93 -5.38 -11.83 -9.28
N LYS A 94 -4.58 -12.90 -9.35
CA LYS A 94 -3.27 -12.90 -10.01
C LYS A 94 -3.40 -12.59 -11.51
N GLU A 95 -4.22 -13.36 -12.22
CA GLU A 95 -4.39 -13.19 -13.67
C GLU A 95 -4.96 -11.81 -14.02
N LEU A 96 -5.88 -11.31 -13.20
CA LEU A 96 -6.46 -9.98 -13.37
C LEU A 96 -5.41 -8.90 -13.16
N ILE A 97 -4.62 -8.91 -12.08
CA ILE A 97 -3.61 -7.86 -11.87
C ILE A 97 -2.51 -7.92 -12.92
N GLU A 98 -2.06 -9.12 -13.33
CA GLU A 98 -1.08 -9.30 -14.40
C GLU A 98 -1.62 -8.77 -15.73
N SER A 99 -2.85 -9.16 -16.12
CA SER A 99 -3.48 -8.68 -17.36
C SER A 99 -3.75 -7.19 -17.33
N TRP A 100 -4.33 -6.70 -16.24
CA TRP A 100 -4.64 -5.29 -16.03
C TRP A 100 -3.38 -4.42 -16.05
N SER A 101 -2.27 -4.94 -15.52
CA SER A 101 -0.94 -4.29 -15.57
C SER A 101 -0.38 -4.12 -16.98
N THR A 102 -1.04 -4.62 -18.02
CA THR A 102 -0.65 -4.40 -19.44
C THR A 102 -1.52 -3.38 -20.17
N LEU A 103 -2.70 -3.02 -19.65
CA LEU A 103 -3.65 -2.12 -20.33
C LEU A 103 -3.19 -0.66 -20.36
N ASP A 104 -3.63 0.14 -21.32
CA ASP A 104 -3.28 1.57 -21.40
C ASP A 104 -4.18 2.46 -20.52
N LYS A 105 -5.29 1.93 -19.99
CA LYS A 105 -6.28 2.66 -19.16
C LYS A 105 -5.82 3.02 -17.75
N LYS A 106 -4.55 2.81 -17.40
CA LYS A 106 -4.01 2.91 -16.02
C LYS A 106 -3.76 4.35 -15.53
N GLN A 107 -4.29 5.35 -16.22
CA GLN A 107 -4.11 6.75 -15.84
C GLN A 107 -4.65 7.04 -14.43
N THR A 108 -5.54 6.21 -13.91
CA THR A 108 -6.05 6.28 -12.53
C THR A 108 -4.94 6.20 -11.49
N PHE A 109 -3.92 5.34 -11.64
CA PHE A 109 -2.84 5.23 -10.65
C PHE A 109 -1.83 6.38 -10.66
N PHE A 110 -1.59 6.99 -11.82
CA PHE A 110 -0.75 8.19 -11.89
C PHE A 110 -1.39 9.39 -11.18
N ASN A 111 -2.72 9.36 -10.98
CA ASN A 111 -3.44 10.37 -10.20
C ASN A 111 -3.43 10.10 -8.69
N VAL A 112 -3.01 8.91 -8.26
CA VAL A 112 -3.04 8.49 -6.85
C VAL A 112 -1.83 8.98 -6.05
N ILE A 113 -0.65 8.95 -6.67
CA ILE A 113 0.61 9.35 -6.04
C ILE A 113 0.79 10.86 -6.22
N LYS A 114 1.14 11.57 -5.16
CA LYS A 114 1.28 13.03 -5.17
C LYS A 114 2.59 13.51 -4.56
N LEU A 115 3.18 14.53 -5.17
CA LEU A 115 4.30 15.29 -4.61
C LEU A 115 3.83 16.73 -4.41
N ASN A 116 3.77 17.20 -3.15
CA ASN A 116 3.28 18.53 -2.80
C ASN A 116 1.93 18.88 -3.45
N GLY A 117 1.01 17.92 -3.50
CA GLY A 117 -0.30 18.08 -4.15
C GLY A 117 -0.33 17.86 -5.67
N HIS A 118 0.82 17.84 -6.35
CA HIS A 118 0.90 17.52 -7.77
C HIS A 118 0.85 16.02 -7.99
N THR A 119 -0.07 15.56 -8.82
CA THR A 119 -0.17 14.14 -9.17
C THR A 119 1.05 13.68 -9.97
N LEU A 120 1.39 12.39 -9.87
CA LEU A 120 2.40 11.76 -10.72
C LEU A 120 2.06 11.90 -12.22
N GLU A 121 0.78 12.01 -12.56
CA GLU A 121 0.29 12.38 -13.89
C GLU A 121 0.83 13.74 -14.34
N ASN A 122 0.65 14.79 -13.53
CA ASN A 122 1.15 16.13 -13.86
C ASN A 122 2.68 16.14 -13.98
N ILE A 123 3.35 15.42 -13.09
CA ILE A 123 4.82 15.29 -13.09
C ILE A 123 5.30 14.57 -14.35
N ALA A 124 4.60 13.51 -14.78
CA ALA A 124 4.92 12.79 -16.02
C ALA A 124 4.77 13.70 -17.24
N VAL A 125 3.69 14.50 -17.30
CA VAL A 125 3.47 15.47 -18.38
C VAL A 125 4.60 16.52 -18.40
N ALA A 126 4.97 17.07 -17.24
CA ALA A 126 6.09 17.99 -17.10
C ALA A 126 7.45 17.37 -17.51
N ALA A 127 7.62 16.06 -17.30
CA ALA A 127 8.76 15.30 -17.79
C ALA A 127 8.77 15.07 -19.31
N GLY A 128 7.74 15.54 -20.03
CA GLY A 128 7.56 15.35 -21.47
C GLY A 128 7.06 13.96 -21.84
N VAL A 129 6.44 13.24 -20.90
CA VAL A 129 5.88 11.90 -21.10
C VAL A 129 4.40 12.05 -21.47
N SER A 130 4.06 11.73 -22.71
CA SER A 130 2.66 11.82 -23.18
C SER A 130 1.77 10.77 -22.50
N ALA A 131 0.46 11.06 -22.49
CA ALA A 131 -0.52 10.25 -21.78
C ALA A 131 -0.65 8.80 -22.26
N ASN A 132 -0.36 8.58 -23.55
CA ASN A 132 -0.50 7.29 -24.23
C ASN A 132 0.85 6.61 -24.48
N SER A 133 1.84 6.92 -23.66
CA SER A 133 3.20 6.45 -23.90
C SER A 133 3.49 5.13 -23.16
N ALA A 134 4.28 4.27 -23.80
CA ALA A 134 4.68 2.97 -23.25
C ALA A 134 5.40 3.08 -21.88
N TYR A 135 5.90 4.25 -21.51
CA TYR A 135 6.56 4.51 -20.22
C TYR A 135 5.63 4.22 -19.03
N ARG A 136 4.37 4.67 -19.08
CA ARG A 136 3.42 4.50 -17.98
C ARG A 136 3.06 3.04 -17.76
N SER A 137 2.74 2.36 -18.86
CA SER A 137 2.48 0.93 -18.84
C SER A 137 3.70 0.14 -18.36
N THR A 138 4.93 0.57 -18.64
CA THR A 138 6.15 -0.08 -18.17
C THR A 138 6.37 0.09 -16.66
N ILE A 139 6.26 1.31 -16.13
CA ILE A 139 6.46 1.59 -14.70
C ILE A 139 5.43 0.84 -13.85
N LEU A 140 4.15 0.91 -14.21
CA LEU A 140 3.10 0.23 -13.44
C LEU A 140 3.20 -1.29 -13.54
N ARG A 141 3.56 -1.83 -14.71
CA ARG A 141 3.83 -3.26 -14.85
C ARG A 141 4.99 -3.69 -13.96
N ASP A 142 6.06 -2.90 -13.91
CA ASP A 142 7.22 -3.17 -13.05
C ASP A 142 6.79 -3.19 -11.57
N TRP A 143 6.12 -2.15 -11.09
CA TRP A 143 5.63 -2.07 -9.72
C TRP A 143 4.67 -3.21 -9.36
N LEU A 144 3.60 -3.40 -10.14
CA LEU A 144 2.61 -4.42 -9.85
C LEU A 144 3.21 -5.82 -9.90
N SER A 145 4.04 -6.13 -10.89
CA SER A 145 4.68 -7.46 -10.98
C SER A 145 5.63 -7.75 -9.83
N LYS A 146 6.34 -6.73 -9.32
CA LYS A 146 7.23 -6.85 -8.17
C LYS A 146 6.47 -6.93 -6.86
N TRP A 147 5.42 -6.15 -6.69
CA TRP A 147 4.70 -6.04 -5.43
C TRP A 147 3.60 -7.09 -5.26
N SER A 148 3.09 -7.68 -6.35
CA SER A 148 2.10 -8.78 -6.28
C SER A 148 2.72 -10.16 -6.46
N VAL A 149 4.04 -10.27 -6.28
CA VAL A 149 4.78 -11.51 -6.54
C VAL A 149 4.42 -12.62 -5.56
N ASP A 150 4.03 -12.28 -4.32
CA ASP A 150 3.73 -13.28 -3.30
C ASP A 150 2.36 -13.94 -3.52
N LEU A 151 1.51 -13.39 -4.40
CA LEU A 151 0.33 -14.10 -4.90
C LEU A 151 0.68 -15.40 -5.64
N LYS A 152 1.93 -15.56 -6.09
CA LYS A 152 2.44 -16.83 -6.65
C LYS A 152 2.64 -17.92 -5.60
N LEU A 153 2.73 -17.56 -4.31
CA LEU A 153 2.78 -18.56 -3.22
C LEU A 153 1.51 -19.41 -3.17
N SER A 154 0.40 -18.96 -3.78
CA SER A 154 -0.82 -19.75 -3.96
C SER A 154 -0.61 -21.05 -4.75
N GLU A 155 0.42 -21.09 -5.60
CA GLU A 155 0.81 -22.25 -6.41
C GLU A 155 1.69 -23.21 -5.60
N ASP A 156 2.27 -22.75 -4.48
CA ASP A 156 2.99 -23.59 -3.53
C ASP A 156 2.02 -24.17 -2.49
N GLN A 157 1.33 -25.23 -2.91
CA GLN A 157 0.46 -26.02 -2.05
C GLN A 157 1.20 -26.53 -0.80
N THR A 158 2.53 -26.72 -0.86
CA THR A 158 3.34 -27.24 0.26
C THR A 158 3.51 -26.17 1.32
N LEU A 159 3.97 -24.97 0.94
CA LEU A 159 4.12 -23.84 1.86
C LEU A 159 2.78 -23.49 2.51
N ARG A 160 1.70 -23.43 1.72
CA ARG A 160 0.36 -23.18 2.28
C ARG A 160 -0.06 -24.25 3.28
N ASN A 161 0.23 -25.51 2.98
CA ASN A 161 -0.09 -26.62 3.88
C ASN A 161 0.77 -26.60 5.15
N GLU A 162 2.04 -26.22 5.04
CA GLU A 162 2.96 -26.09 6.17
C GLU A 162 2.57 -24.93 7.09
N MET A 163 2.10 -23.81 6.53
CA MET A 163 1.73 -22.61 7.29
C MET A 163 0.28 -22.61 7.79
N SER A 164 -0.63 -23.33 7.15
CA SER A 164 -2.08 -23.26 7.45
C SER A 164 -2.71 -24.54 8.01
N TYR A 165 -2.11 -25.73 7.80
CA TYR A 165 -2.74 -27.01 8.18
C TYR A 165 -1.91 -27.88 9.12
N ARG A 166 -0.59 -27.65 9.23
CA ARG A 166 0.25 -28.40 10.16
C ARG A 166 0.40 -27.63 11.46
N PRO A 167 0.24 -28.28 12.63
CA PRO A 167 0.70 -27.71 13.88
C PRO A 167 2.19 -27.35 13.74
N HIS A 168 2.51 -26.08 13.95
CA HIS A 168 3.86 -25.59 13.85
C HIS A 168 4.25 -24.93 15.17
N PHE A 169 5.40 -25.34 15.73
CA PHE A 169 6.01 -24.74 16.91
C PHE A 169 7.36 -24.15 16.47
N SER A 170 7.30 -23.20 15.54
CA SER A 170 8.45 -22.36 15.20
C SER A 170 8.19 -20.99 15.78
N GLN A 171 8.80 -20.70 16.92
CA GLN A 171 9.00 -19.33 17.37
C GLN A 171 10.45 -19.01 17.04
N GLU A 172 10.67 -18.37 15.90
CA GLU A 172 11.99 -17.88 15.55
C GLU A 172 12.36 -16.73 16.50
N LYS A 173 13.64 -16.61 16.84
CA LYS A 173 14.11 -15.45 17.60
C LYS A 173 14.11 -14.25 16.67
N VAL A 174 13.07 -13.43 16.77
CA VAL A 174 13.05 -12.10 16.16
C VAL A 174 13.82 -11.14 17.05
N ASP A 175 14.79 -10.43 16.48
CA ASP A 175 15.42 -9.30 17.16
C ASP A 175 14.38 -8.18 17.27
N SER A 176 13.82 -8.00 18.46
CA SER A 176 12.76 -7.01 18.68
C SER A 176 13.23 -5.60 18.41
N THR A 177 14.49 -5.27 18.68
CA THR A 177 14.99 -3.90 18.52
C THR A 177 15.11 -3.55 17.04
N ASP A 178 15.69 -4.46 16.25
CA ASP A 178 15.73 -4.31 14.79
C ASP A 178 14.33 -4.27 14.18
N LEU A 179 13.43 -5.17 14.60
CA LEU A 179 12.04 -5.16 14.14
C LEU A 179 11.33 -3.85 14.47
N LEU A 180 11.46 -3.35 15.71
CA LEU A 180 10.83 -2.10 16.13
C LEU A 180 11.34 -0.92 15.30
N ASN A 181 12.66 -0.82 15.08
CA ASN A 181 13.24 0.22 14.22
C ASN A 181 12.68 0.17 12.80
N LYS A 182 12.51 -1.04 12.24
CA LYS A 182 11.87 -1.25 10.93
C LYS A 182 10.42 -0.79 10.93
N LEU A 183 9.64 -1.15 11.96
CA LEU A 183 8.23 -0.74 12.09
C LEU A 183 8.07 0.77 12.26
N VAL A 184 8.93 1.41 13.06
CA VAL A 184 9.00 2.88 13.21
C VAL A 184 9.27 3.54 11.86
N THR A 185 10.30 3.06 11.13
CA THR A 185 10.64 3.57 9.80
C THR A 185 9.47 3.42 8.82
N ILE A 186 8.74 2.30 8.90
CA ILE A 186 7.53 2.10 8.10
C ILE A 186 6.46 3.12 8.49
N TRP A 187 6.15 3.30 9.77
CA TRP A 187 5.12 4.26 10.20
C TRP A 187 5.43 5.69 9.79
N GLN A 188 6.67 6.14 9.94
CA GLN A 188 7.12 7.46 9.48
C GLN A 188 6.86 7.66 7.97
N SER A 189 6.95 6.60 7.16
CA SER A 189 6.62 6.68 5.74
C SER A 189 5.12 6.76 5.42
N LEU A 190 4.28 6.33 6.37
CA LEU A 190 2.82 6.29 6.27
C LEU A 190 2.15 7.51 6.92
N GLU A 191 2.95 8.40 7.52
CA GLU A 191 2.47 9.60 8.20
C GLU A 191 1.65 10.49 7.26
N PRO A 192 0.40 10.81 7.62
CA PRO A 192 -0.39 11.79 6.91
C PRO A 192 0.15 13.20 7.18
N SER A 193 -0.01 14.07 6.19
CA SER A 193 0.25 15.50 6.31
C SER A 193 -0.99 16.29 5.92
N THR A 194 -1.00 17.58 6.22
CA THR A 194 -2.11 18.49 5.84
C THR A 194 -2.36 18.58 4.34
N VAL A 195 -1.38 18.22 3.50
CA VAL A 195 -1.45 18.35 2.04
C VAL A 195 -1.56 17.01 1.29
N ALA A 196 -1.18 15.91 1.93
CA ALA A 196 -1.26 14.57 1.36
C ALA A 196 -1.20 13.48 2.43
N ASN A 197 -1.88 12.38 2.12
CA ASN A 197 -2.10 11.27 3.05
C ASN A 197 -0.87 10.36 3.20
N PHE A 198 0.13 10.49 2.30
CA PHE A 198 1.35 9.67 2.27
C PHE A 198 2.55 10.46 1.72
N SER A 199 2.77 11.68 2.20
CA SER A 199 3.78 12.60 1.65
C SER A 199 5.18 11.98 1.54
N GLU A 200 5.60 11.23 2.56
CA GLU A 200 6.92 10.62 2.65
C GLU A 200 7.10 9.48 1.64
N LEU A 201 6.19 8.50 1.65
CA LEU A 201 6.26 7.40 0.71
C LEU A 201 6.11 7.87 -0.74
N ASP A 202 5.20 8.81 -1.00
CA ASP A 202 4.94 9.31 -2.35
C ASP A 202 6.15 10.05 -2.92
N ARG A 203 6.87 10.89 -2.14
CA ARG A 203 8.08 11.57 -2.66
C ARG A 203 9.15 10.57 -3.10
N HIS A 204 9.32 9.47 -2.38
CA HIS A 204 10.25 8.40 -2.77
C HIS A 204 9.78 7.66 -4.03
N LEU A 205 8.48 7.38 -4.17
CA LEU A 205 7.90 6.80 -5.39
C LEU A 205 8.06 7.74 -6.60
N VAL A 206 7.91 9.05 -6.42
CA VAL A 206 8.15 10.04 -7.47
C VAL A 206 9.63 10.05 -7.88
N ARG A 207 10.56 10.01 -6.92
CA ARG A 207 12.01 9.97 -7.21
C ARG A 207 12.38 8.81 -8.13
N ILE A 208 12.04 7.57 -7.75
CA ILE A 208 12.36 6.39 -8.56
C ILE A 208 11.64 6.43 -9.92
N THR A 209 10.45 7.03 -9.98
CA THR A 209 9.72 7.20 -11.23
C THR A 209 10.43 8.16 -12.19
N LEU A 210 10.90 9.31 -11.71
CA LEU A 210 11.64 10.28 -12.51
C LEU A 210 12.97 9.70 -13.03
N GLU A 211 13.64 8.87 -12.22
CA GLU A 211 14.85 8.14 -12.62
C GLU A 211 14.58 7.19 -13.79
N VAL A 212 13.50 6.40 -13.71
CA VAL A 212 13.07 5.52 -14.81
C VAL A 212 12.67 6.31 -16.04
N MET A 213 11.88 7.39 -15.90
CA MET A 213 11.47 8.25 -17.01
C MET A 213 12.68 8.85 -17.73
N TYR A 214 13.64 9.40 -16.98
CA TYR A 214 14.87 9.95 -17.55
C TYR A 214 15.67 8.88 -18.29
N SER A 215 15.83 7.70 -17.68
CA SER A 215 16.60 6.60 -18.26
C SER A 215 15.99 6.10 -19.54
N MET A 216 14.67 5.89 -19.57
CA MET A 216 13.97 5.43 -20.77
C MET A 216 13.92 6.51 -21.87
N ARG A 217 13.87 7.81 -21.52
CA ARG A 217 13.85 8.92 -22.49
C ARG A 217 15.22 9.16 -23.14
N THR A 218 16.29 9.02 -22.36
CA THR A 218 17.64 9.44 -22.79
C THR A 218 18.59 8.28 -23.08
N GLY A 219 18.26 7.07 -22.62
CA GLY A 219 19.16 5.92 -22.63
C GLY A 219 20.34 6.05 -21.66
N LYS A 220 20.27 6.96 -20.69
CA LYS A 220 21.38 7.30 -19.78
C LYS A 220 21.00 7.08 -18.32
N THR A 221 22.01 6.85 -17.49
CA THR A 221 21.84 6.75 -16.04
C THR A 221 21.39 8.09 -15.45
N PRO A 222 20.52 8.09 -14.43
CA PRO A 222 19.92 9.29 -13.84
C PRO A 222 20.88 9.98 -12.86
N VAL A 223 22.05 10.41 -13.37
CA VAL A 223 23.10 11.04 -12.57
C VAL A 223 23.72 12.23 -13.29
N GLY A 224 24.35 13.11 -12.52
CA GLY A 224 25.13 14.24 -13.02
C GLY A 224 24.31 15.43 -13.53
N PRO A 225 24.99 16.42 -14.15
CA PRO A 225 24.38 17.74 -14.44
C PRO A 225 23.16 17.70 -15.35
N LYS A 226 23.08 16.73 -16.27
CA LYS A 226 21.96 16.58 -17.20
C LYS A 226 20.68 16.08 -16.49
N TYR A 227 20.82 15.14 -15.56
CA TYR A 227 19.70 14.68 -14.74
C TYR A 227 19.23 15.78 -13.78
N ILE A 228 20.17 16.49 -13.14
CA ILE A 228 19.83 17.63 -12.28
C ILE A 228 19.05 18.70 -13.05
N LYS A 229 19.48 19.01 -14.29
CA LYS A 229 18.74 19.94 -15.16
C LYS A 229 17.33 19.41 -15.46
N PHE A 230 17.20 18.15 -15.85
CA PHE A 230 15.90 17.51 -16.09
C PHE A 230 14.95 17.63 -14.89
N VAL A 231 15.41 17.30 -13.68
CA VAL A 231 14.59 17.43 -12.46
C VAL A 231 14.18 18.88 -12.21
N LYS A 232 15.11 19.84 -12.37
CA LYS A 232 14.79 21.27 -12.23
C LYS A 232 13.76 21.75 -13.25
N ASP A 233 13.88 21.33 -14.50
CA ASP A 233 12.94 21.69 -15.57
C ASP A 233 11.53 21.13 -15.25
N VAL A 234 11.45 19.87 -14.78
CA VAL A 234 10.18 19.25 -14.34
C VAL A 234 9.56 20.00 -13.17
N LEU A 235 10.35 20.30 -12.13
CA LEU A 235 9.85 21.04 -10.96
C LEU A 235 9.45 22.47 -11.33
N GLN A 236 10.16 23.11 -12.25
CA GLN A 236 9.83 24.44 -12.73
C GLN A 236 8.46 24.46 -13.43
N GLU A 237 8.16 23.45 -14.24
CA GLU A 237 6.88 23.33 -14.96
C GLU A 237 5.70 23.12 -14.01
N ILE A 238 5.88 22.37 -12.92
CA ILE A 238 4.82 22.17 -11.91
C ILE A 238 4.77 23.28 -10.84
N GLY A 239 5.62 24.32 -10.93
CA GLY A 239 5.63 25.44 -9.97
C GLY A 239 6.50 25.25 -8.71
N GLU A 240 7.23 24.13 -8.61
CA GLU A 240 8.13 23.77 -7.50
C GLU A 240 9.61 24.13 -7.76
N GLY A 241 9.92 24.87 -8.83
CA GLY A 241 11.31 25.16 -9.26
C GLY A 241 12.17 25.91 -8.22
N LYS A 242 11.55 26.58 -7.24
CA LYS A 242 12.26 27.27 -6.13
C LYS A 242 12.61 26.35 -4.96
N ASN A 243 12.04 25.14 -4.90
CA ASN A 243 12.19 24.22 -3.79
C ASN A 243 13.54 23.50 -3.85
N LYS A 244 14.59 24.16 -3.32
CA LYS A 244 15.97 23.63 -3.34
C LYS A 244 16.09 22.30 -2.59
N VAL A 245 15.36 22.13 -1.48
CA VAL A 245 15.41 20.90 -0.67
C VAL A 245 14.84 19.73 -1.47
N LEU A 246 13.71 19.93 -2.16
CA LEU A 246 13.11 18.92 -3.01
C LEU A 246 14.01 18.53 -4.18
N VAL A 247 14.66 19.51 -4.85
CA VAL A 247 15.66 19.21 -5.89
C VAL A 247 16.75 18.31 -5.33
N LYS A 248 17.34 18.69 -4.18
CA LYS A 248 18.42 17.93 -3.53
C LYS A 248 17.98 16.51 -3.16
N PHE A 249 16.74 16.34 -2.71
CA PHE A 249 16.16 15.03 -2.42
C PHE A 249 16.04 14.17 -3.69
N LEU A 250 15.40 14.70 -4.74
CA LEU A 250 15.14 13.97 -5.98
C LEU A 250 16.42 13.58 -6.73
N VAL A 251 17.51 14.35 -6.56
CA VAL A 251 18.81 14.04 -7.18
C VAL A 251 19.77 13.28 -6.25
N ARG A 252 19.27 12.71 -5.15
CA ARG A 252 20.04 11.90 -4.18
C ARG A 252 21.18 12.63 -3.47
N GLU A 253 21.10 13.96 -3.33
CA GLU A 253 22.13 14.76 -2.64
C GLU A 253 22.01 14.69 -1.11
N ILE A 254 20.78 14.72 -0.56
CA ILE A 254 20.56 14.71 0.90
C ILE A 254 20.22 13.33 1.45
N ILE A 255 19.53 12.49 0.67
CA ILE A 255 19.19 11.11 1.02
C ILE A 255 19.59 10.25 -0.19
N PRO A 256 20.80 9.65 -0.17
CA PRO A 256 21.33 8.97 -1.35
C PRO A 256 20.62 7.65 -1.64
N ASP A 257 20.21 6.93 -0.58
CA ASP A 257 19.66 5.59 -0.69
C ASP A 257 18.14 5.58 -0.90
N ASP A 258 17.63 4.44 -1.36
CA ASP A 258 16.20 4.18 -1.43
C ASP A 258 15.60 3.94 -0.05
N HIS A 259 14.35 4.41 0.09
CA HIS A 259 13.61 4.24 1.33
C HIS A 259 13.52 2.75 1.68
N PHE A 260 13.62 2.43 2.97
CA PHE A 260 13.62 1.06 3.49
C PHE A 260 12.53 0.17 2.86
N ILE A 261 11.28 0.63 2.82
CA ILE A 261 10.16 -0.09 2.19
C ILE A 261 10.45 -0.48 0.74
N LEU A 262 11.03 0.43 -0.04
CA LEU A 262 11.36 0.14 -1.44
C LEU A 262 12.48 -0.88 -1.51
N THR A 263 13.54 -0.71 -0.72
CA THR A 263 14.69 -1.62 -0.68
C THR A 263 14.28 -3.05 -0.28
N GLU A 264 13.47 -3.18 0.77
CA GLU A 264 12.94 -4.49 1.23
C GLU A 264 12.00 -5.11 0.20
N ALA A 265 11.10 -4.32 -0.39
CA ALA A 265 10.17 -4.82 -1.41
C ALA A 265 10.88 -5.37 -2.65
N HIS A 266 12.10 -4.90 -2.94
CA HIS A 266 12.95 -5.38 -4.04
C HIS A 266 13.66 -6.70 -3.73
N LYS A 267 13.78 -7.12 -2.46
CA LYS A 267 14.43 -8.40 -2.13
C LYS A 267 13.66 -9.54 -2.78
N ALA A 268 14.39 -10.39 -3.52
CA ALA A 268 13.81 -11.43 -4.37
C ALA A 268 12.95 -12.41 -3.56
N SER A 269 11.68 -12.49 -3.94
CA SER A 269 10.62 -13.30 -3.32
C SER A 269 10.50 -14.72 -3.90
N LEU A 270 11.42 -15.13 -4.76
CA LEU A 270 11.35 -16.43 -5.44
C LEU A 270 12.12 -17.54 -4.73
N ASP A 271 12.85 -17.23 -3.66
CA ASP A 271 13.34 -18.27 -2.74
C ASP A 271 12.43 -18.31 -1.52
N ASN A 272 11.54 -19.30 -1.49
CA ASN A 272 10.60 -19.52 -0.39
C ASN A 272 11.32 -19.62 0.97
N ARG A 273 12.60 -20.03 0.99
CA ARG A 273 13.41 -20.08 2.22
C ARG A 273 13.75 -18.69 2.75
N ILE A 274 13.88 -17.69 1.88
CA ILE A 274 14.12 -16.30 2.31
C ILE A 274 12.85 -15.75 2.98
N ILE A 275 11.68 -15.98 2.38
CA ILE A 275 10.41 -15.51 2.94
C ILE A 275 10.11 -16.20 4.28
N LEU A 276 10.35 -17.51 4.37
CA LEU A 276 10.15 -18.27 5.61
C LEU A 276 11.01 -17.78 6.79
N ASN A 277 12.14 -17.13 6.50
CA ASN A 277 13.06 -16.63 7.52
C ASN A 277 12.91 -15.11 7.77
N ASP A 278 12.43 -14.36 6.78
CA ASP A 278 12.24 -12.91 6.87
C ASP A 278 10.97 -12.49 6.10
N PRO A 279 9.84 -12.24 6.79
CA PRO A 279 8.61 -11.78 6.14
C PRO A 279 8.57 -10.27 5.88
N VAL A 280 9.59 -9.51 6.27
CA VAL A 280 9.63 -8.04 6.09
C VAL A 280 9.53 -7.59 4.62
N PRO A 281 10.17 -8.26 3.64
CA PRO A 281 9.97 -7.95 2.22
C PRO A 281 8.51 -8.03 1.78
N MET A 282 7.79 -9.05 2.26
CA MET A 282 6.37 -9.28 1.95
C MET A 282 5.48 -8.24 2.64
N LEU A 283 5.83 -7.82 3.87
CA LEU A 283 5.18 -6.71 4.56
C LEU A 283 5.29 -5.42 3.75
N CYS A 284 6.49 -5.11 3.26
CA CYS A 284 6.74 -3.91 2.47
C CYS A 284 5.98 -3.93 1.13
N ARG A 285 5.92 -5.07 0.43
CA ARG A 285 5.13 -5.24 -0.80
C ARG A 285 3.63 -5.10 -0.55
N SER A 286 3.12 -5.71 0.51
CA SER A 286 1.74 -5.55 0.97
C SER A 286 1.37 -4.09 1.20
N ILE A 287 2.22 -3.34 1.90
CA ILE A 287 2.02 -1.92 2.16
C ILE A 287 2.00 -1.10 0.85
N LEU A 288 2.91 -1.37 -0.08
CA LEU A 288 2.95 -0.67 -1.37
C LEU A 288 1.70 -0.94 -2.22
N LEU A 289 1.21 -2.19 -2.25
CA LEU A 289 -0.05 -2.51 -2.91
C LEU A 289 -1.25 -1.85 -2.22
N LEU A 290 -1.28 -1.82 -0.88
CA LEU A 290 -2.36 -1.18 -0.14
C LEU A 290 -2.33 0.34 -0.26
N ARG A 291 -1.16 0.96 -0.39
CA ARG A 291 -1.03 2.38 -0.73
C ARG A 291 -1.71 2.69 -2.06
N LEU A 292 -1.49 1.85 -3.08
CA LEU A 292 -2.15 1.95 -4.38
C LEU A 292 -3.66 1.73 -4.24
N ALA A 293 -4.09 0.66 -3.56
CA ALA A 293 -5.50 0.36 -3.34
C ALA A 293 -6.23 1.51 -2.63
N SER A 294 -5.64 2.06 -1.57
CA SER A 294 -6.22 3.16 -0.78
C SER A 294 -6.42 4.39 -1.63
N GLY A 295 -5.43 4.74 -2.46
CA GLY A 295 -5.56 5.84 -3.38
C GLY A 295 -6.58 5.62 -4.49
N SER A 296 -6.75 4.39 -4.99
CA SER A 296 -7.81 4.07 -5.95
C SER A 296 -9.20 4.26 -5.34
N VAL A 297 -9.39 3.84 -4.09
CA VAL A 297 -10.64 4.08 -3.34
C VAL A 297 -10.87 5.58 -3.17
N ASN A 298 -9.85 6.32 -2.72
CA ASN A 298 -9.93 7.78 -2.57
C ASN A 298 -10.30 8.48 -3.90
N SER A 299 -9.71 8.03 -5.01
CA SER A 299 -10.02 8.55 -6.35
C SER A 299 -11.49 8.36 -6.72
N ILE A 300 -12.09 7.22 -6.38
CA ILE A 300 -13.52 6.98 -6.59
C ILE A 300 -14.36 7.83 -5.66
N PHE A 301 -14.05 7.87 -4.36
CA PHE A 301 -14.77 8.69 -3.39
C PHE A 301 -14.78 10.16 -3.82
N SER A 302 -13.61 10.71 -4.18
CA SER A 302 -13.47 12.05 -4.72
C SER A 302 -14.35 12.30 -5.96
N LYS A 303 -14.39 11.36 -6.91
CA LYS A 303 -15.24 11.46 -8.11
C LYS A 303 -16.74 11.39 -7.80
N CYS A 304 -17.10 10.67 -6.74
CA CYS A 304 -18.47 10.53 -6.26
C CYS A 304 -18.85 11.56 -5.19
N TYR A 305 -17.97 12.51 -4.87
CA TYR A 305 -18.14 13.50 -3.80
C TYR A 305 -18.40 12.89 -2.41
N ILE A 306 -17.93 11.67 -2.19
CA ILE A 306 -17.95 10.99 -0.88
C ILE A 306 -16.78 11.53 -0.06
N ASN A 307 -17.08 11.98 1.16
CA ASN A 307 -16.10 12.50 2.11
C ASN A 307 -16.18 11.78 3.47
N SER A 308 -15.33 12.22 4.41
CA SER A 308 -15.21 11.72 5.77
C SER A 308 -16.54 11.62 6.52
N ASN A 309 -17.42 12.61 6.34
CA ASN A 309 -18.70 12.69 7.02
C ASN A 309 -19.70 11.66 6.50
N ASP A 310 -19.69 11.38 5.19
CA ASP A 310 -20.57 10.39 4.57
C ASP A 310 -20.30 8.98 5.11
N LEU A 311 -19.04 8.68 5.42
CA LEU A 311 -18.60 7.39 5.96
C LEU A 311 -18.34 7.41 7.47
N ARG A 312 -18.74 8.48 8.16
CA ARG A 312 -18.54 8.62 9.61
C ARG A 312 -19.21 7.53 10.43
N PHE A 313 -20.39 7.08 10.01
CA PHE A 313 -21.07 5.95 10.66
C PHE A 313 -20.22 4.66 10.63
N TRP A 314 -19.41 4.48 9.58
CA TRP A 314 -18.60 3.29 9.37
C TRP A 314 -17.27 3.38 10.11
N TRP A 315 -16.49 4.44 9.86
CA TRP A 315 -15.14 4.52 10.43
C TRP A 315 -15.19 4.73 11.95
N ASN A 316 -16.09 5.56 12.49
CA ASN A 316 -16.27 5.69 13.94
C ASN A 316 -16.63 4.35 14.59
N SER A 317 -17.59 3.63 14.01
CA SER A 317 -18.04 2.36 14.58
C SER A 317 -16.92 1.33 14.58
N ILE A 318 -16.10 1.27 13.52
CA ILE A 318 -14.99 0.32 13.44
C ILE A 318 -13.85 0.73 14.37
N SER A 319 -13.49 2.01 14.40
CA SER A 319 -12.42 2.51 15.27
C SER A 319 -12.70 2.21 16.75
N LEU A 320 -13.93 2.41 17.22
CA LEU A 320 -14.33 1.99 18.56
C LEU A 320 -14.24 0.47 18.76
N LYS A 321 -14.86 -0.31 17.85
CA LYS A 321 -14.94 -1.78 17.99
C LYS A 321 -13.56 -2.45 17.95
N GLN A 322 -12.59 -1.84 17.29
CA GLN A 322 -11.22 -2.34 17.18
C GLN A 322 -10.27 -1.73 18.21
N GLY A 323 -10.75 -0.87 19.11
CA GLY A 323 -9.92 -0.25 20.15
C GLY A 323 -8.87 0.72 19.59
N ILE A 324 -9.19 1.38 18.48
CA ILE A 324 -8.36 2.43 17.87
C ILE A 324 -8.59 3.75 18.61
N ILE A 325 -9.85 4.03 18.97
CA ILE A 325 -10.27 5.19 19.75
C ILE A 325 -11.04 4.72 20.98
N ASN A 326 -10.96 5.50 22.06
CA ASN A 326 -11.67 5.20 23.30
C ASN A 326 -13.13 5.68 23.25
N ASP A 327 -13.35 6.87 22.67
CA ASP A 327 -14.64 7.56 22.63
C ASP A 327 -14.88 8.20 21.27
N LEU A 328 -16.15 8.50 20.96
CA LEU A 328 -16.52 9.24 19.76
C LEU A 328 -16.35 10.73 19.96
N ASP A 329 -15.42 11.33 19.24
CA ASP A 329 -15.25 12.76 19.17
C ASP A 329 -15.93 13.33 17.90
N PRO A 330 -16.89 14.26 18.03
CA PRO A 330 -17.46 15.07 16.95
C PRO A 330 -16.45 15.67 15.97
N ASP A 331 -15.31 16.14 16.48
CA ASP A 331 -14.38 17.00 15.76
C ASP A 331 -13.11 16.26 15.32
N MET A 332 -12.99 14.97 15.62
CA MET A 332 -11.85 14.14 15.21
C MET A 332 -11.80 13.94 13.71
N GLU A 333 -10.64 14.23 13.13
CA GLU A 333 -10.29 13.88 11.75
C GLU A 333 -9.51 12.56 11.72
N THR A 334 -9.53 11.87 10.59
CA THR A 334 -8.83 10.57 10.46
C THR A 334 -7.31 10.69 10.54
N ASN A 335 -6.76 11.85 10.19
CA ASN A 335 -5.34 12.17 10.34
C ASN A 335 -4.91 12.20 11.81
N ASP A 336 -5.82 12.56 12.72
CA ASP A 336 -5.55 12.58 14.16
C ASP A 336 -5.30 11.17 14.70
N LEU A 337 -5.76 10.12 14.01
CA LEU A 337 -5.48 8.73 14.40
C LEU A 337 -3.99 8.37 14.35
N TYR A 338 -3.16 9.20 13.71
CA TYR A 338 -1.70 9.07 13.72
C TYR A 338 -1.04 9.67 14.97
N SER A 339 -1.73 10.51 15.76
CA SER A 339 -1.13 11.12 16.97
C SER A 339 -0.64 10.07 17.96
N ASP A 340 -1.47 9.05 18.24
CA ASP A 340 -1.10 7.95 19.14
C ASP A 340 0.12 7.18 18.63
N ILE A 341 0.27 7.07 17.30
CA ILE A 341 1.40 6.41 16.65
C ILE A 341 2.66 7.25 16.87
N ARG A 342 2.58 8.56 16.66
CA ARG A 342 3.70 9.49 16.88
C ARG A 342 4.16 9.45 18.33
N ASP A 343 3.24 9.57 19.28
CA ASP A 343 3.55 9.51 20.71
C ASP A 343 4.18 8.15 21.10
N SER A 344 3.71 7.06 20.48
CA SER A 344 4.28 5.72 20.68
C SER A 344 5.68 5.58 20.09
N ILE A 345 5.95 6.18 18.91
CA ILE A 345 7.28 6.21 18.29
C ILE A 345 8.25 6.96 19.19
N ASP A 346 7.90 8.18 19.60
CA ASP A 346 8.75 9.02 20.45
C ASP A 346 9.09 8.29 21.76
N SER A 347 8.09 7.65 22.38
CA SER A 347 8.28 6.85 23.59
C SER A 347 9.15 5.60 23.38
N ILE A 348 9.05 4.93 22.23
CA ILE A 348 9.91 3.79 21.88
C ILE A 348 11.36 4.26 21.71
N GLU A 349 11.58 5.35 20.98
CA GLU A 349 12.92 5.91 20.74
C GLU A 349 13.59 6.35 22.06
N ASP A 350 12.82 6.89 23.00
CA ASP A 350 13.31 7.29 24.33
C ASP A 350 13.60 6.10 25.27
N LYS A 351 12.77 5.06 25.24
CA LYS A 351 12.81 3.95 26.23
C LYS A 351 13.63 2.75 25.78
N VAL A 352 13.85 2.54 24.49
CA VAL A 352 14.58 1.38 23.98
C VAL A 352 16.08 1.62 24.12
N GLU A 353 16.68 0.94 25.11
CA GLU A 353 18.12 1.01 25.34
C GLU A 353 18.87 -0.11 24.59
N MET A 354 19.98 0.25 23.93
CA MET A 354 20.91 -0.71 23.35
C MET A 354 21.55 -1.60 24.44
N GLY A 355 21.56 -2.92 24.21
CA GLY A 355 22.19 -3.89 25.12
C GLY A 355 21.26 -4.47 26.20
N ASN A 356 20.03 -3.95 26.34
CA ASN A 356 18.99 -4.62 27.11
C ASN A 356 18.51 -5.90 26.41
N SER A 357 17.99 -6.86 27.18
CA SER A 357 17.36 -8.05 26.59
C SER A 357 16.06 -7.66 25.89
N VAL A 358 15.73 -8.36 24.80
CA VAL A 358 14.48 -8.22 24.05
C VAL A 358 13.26 -8.16 24.98
N LYS A 359 13.16 -9.09 25.92
CA LYS A 359 12.06 -9.13 26.89
C LYS A 359 11.97 -7.86 27.74
N LYS A 360 13.10 -7.36 28.24
CA LYS A 360 13.14 -6.16 29.08
C LYS A 360 12.68 -4.92 28.30
N ASN A 361 13.07 -4.81 27.02
CA ASN A 361 12.57 -3.74 26.16
C ASN A 361 11.06 -3.90 25.93
N LEU A 362 10.58 -5.07 25.51
CA LEU A 362 9.15 -5.34 25.27
C LEU A 362 8.27 -5.06 26.51
N ASP A 363 8.72 -5.47 27.71
CA ASP A 363 7.99 -5.21 28.96
C ASP A 363 7.86 -3.69 29.24
N THR A 364 8.87 -2.90 28.85
CA THR A 364 8.94 -1.44 29.07
C THR A 364 8.05 -0.65 28.11
N ILE A 365 7.86 -1.14 26.88
CA ILE A 365 7.10 -0.45 25.81
C ILE A 365 5.80 -1.19 25.42
N SER A 366 5.26 -1.99 26.34
CA SER A 366 4.11 -2.87 26.04
C SER A 366 2.85 -2.12 25.60
N SER A 367 2.62 -0.91 26.11
CA SER A 367 1.55 0.00 25.65
C SER A 367 1.76 0.47 24.22
N GLU A 368 2.98 0.88 23.88
CA GLU A 368 3.37 1.44 22.59
C GLU A 368 3.29 0.37 21.50
N ILE A 369 3.69 -0.87 21.81
CA ILE A 369 3.55 -2.01 20.91
C ILE A 369 2.09 -2.25 20.53
N ASN A 370 1.15 -2.08 21.48
CA ASN A 370 -0.27 -2.25 21.20
C ASN A 370 -0.81 -1.23 20.20
N ILE A 371 -0.17 -0.06 20.09
CA ILE A 371 -0.50 1.00 19.15
C ILE A 371 0.25 0.79 17.82
N ILE A 372 1.55 0.52 17.85
CA ILE A 372 2.40 0.32 16.65
C ILE A 372 1.93 -0.85 15.78
N LYS A 373 1.32 -1.89 16.36
CA LYS A 373 0.78 -2.99 15.55
C LYS A 373 -0.50 -2.63 14.78
N GLN A 374 -1.12 -1.47 15.03
CA GLN A 374 -2.45 -1.10 14.49
C GLN A 374 -2.40 -0.51 13.07
N PHE A 375 -1.81 -1.22 12.12
CA PHE A 375 -1.68 -0.78 10.72
C PHE A 375 -3.03 -0.57 10.00
N GLN A 376 -4.14 -1.09 10.54
CA GLN A 376 -5.48 -0.79 10.03
C GLN A 376 -5.84 0.69 10.06
N ARG A 377 -5.21 1.47 10.96
CA ARG A 377 -5.41 2.92 11.06
C ARG A 377 -5.13 3.62 9.73
N THR A 378 -4.10 3.16 9.01
CA THR A 378 -3.66 3.72 7.73
C THR A 378 -4.74 3.73 6.66
N CYS A 379 -5.71 2.82 6.73
CA CYS A 379 -6.82 2.80 5.79
C CYS A 379 -7.64 4.11 5.85
N PHE A 380 -7.85 4.68 7.04
CA PHE A 380 -8.76 5.81 7.22
C PHE A 380 -8.29 7.05 6.50
N TRP A 381 -7.10 7.56 6.80
CA TRP A 381 -6.53 8.67 6.02
C TRP A 381 -6.18 8.21 4.61
N GLY A 382 -5.78 6.95 4.42
CA GLY A 382 -5.35 6.46 3.12
C GLY A 382 -6.42 6.53 2.03
N ILE A 383 -7.67 6.26 2.38
CA ILE A 383 -8.81 6.35 1.44
C ILE A 383 -9.43 7.75 1.36
N GLY A 384 -8.84 8.74 2.03
CA GLY A 384 -9.28 10.14 1.97
C GLY A 384 -10.51 10.45 2.81
N LEU A 385 -10.72 9.69 3.90
CA LEU A 385 -11.62 10.09 4.97
C LEU A 385 -10.96 11.09 5.90
#